data_AF-A0A7Y1T8C5-F1
#
_entry.id   AF-A0A7Y1T8C5-F1
#
_cell.length_a   1.000
_cell.length_b   1.000
_cell.length_c   1.000
_cell.angle_alpha   90.00
_cell.angle_beta   90.00
_cell.angle_gamma   90.00
#
_symmetry.space_group_name_H-M   'P 1'
#
loop_
_entity.id
_entity.type
_entity.pdbx_description
1 polymer ?
#
loop_
_entity_poly.entity_id
_entity_poly.type
_entity_poly.pdbx_seq_one_letter_code
_entity_poly.pdbx_strand_id
1 'polypeptide(L)'
;TRYVKTLDAFIEKIGLPIITTLRDTQNYIRSLDAGLTLFDLPPNRVAEDLMQWQPLMEWTGFFDIEDDELLELFGETSGAEPTELVSFEDMQAEQLAEEVAAAEH
;
A
#
# COMPACT_ATOMS: atom_id res chain seq x y z
N THR A 1 -14.40 -30.29 -0.04
CA THR A 1 -14.19 -29.37 -1.18
C THR A 1 -13.34 -30.02 -2.25
N ARG A 2 -13.91 -30.40 -3.40
CA ARG A 2 -13.16 -30.93 -4.55
C ARG A 2 -12.24 -29.86 -5.17
N TYR A 3 -12.69 -28.60 -5.16
CA TYR A 3 -11.95 -27.45 -5.70
C TYR A 3 -10.63 -27.17 -4.98
N VAL A 4 -10.61 -27.21 -3.65
CA VAL A 4 -9.38 -27.03 -2.85
C VAL A 4 -8.33 -28.05 -3.27
N LYS A 5 -8.70 -29.34 -3.32
CA LYS A 5 -7.79 -30.42 -3.76
C LYS A 5 -7.29 -30.25 -5.20
N THR A 6 -8.12 -29.71 -6.09
CA THR A 6 -7.72 -29.43 -7.47
C THR A 6 -6.75 -28.27 -7.56
N LEU A 7 -6.96 -27.22 -6.75
CA LEU A 7 -6.05 -26.08 -6.65
C LEU A 7 -4.71 -26.50 -6.04
N ASP A 8 -4.72 -27.27 -4.95
CA ASP A 8 -3.51 -27.78 -4.30
C ASP A 8 -2.65 -28.57 -5.28
N ALA A 9 -3.25 -29.53 -6.00
CA ALA A 9 -2.55 -30.33 -7.01
C ALA A 9 -2.00 -29.49 -8.18
N PHE A 10 -2.66 -28.37 -8.51
CA PHE A 10 -2.19 -27.45 -9.54
C PHE A 10 -1.00 -26.61 -9.04
N ILE A 11 -1.06 -26.11 -7.80
CA ILE A 11 0.03 -25.35 -7.18
C ILE A 11 1.27 -26.23 -7.02
N GLU A 12 1.11 -27.48 -6.56
CA GLU A 12 2.18 -28.47 -6.49
C GLU A 12 2.86 -28.69 -7.85
N LYS A 13 2.09 -28.68 -8.95
CA LYS A 13 2.62 -28.84 -10.31
C LYS A 13 3.48 -27.66 -10.76
N ILE A 14 3.18 -26.45 -10.30
CA ILE A 14 3.96 -25.23 -10.63
C ILE A 14 5.20 -25.13 -9.71
N GLY A 15 5.19 -25.82 -8.57
CA GLY A 15 6.29 -25.80 -7.61
C GLY A 15 6.33 -24.52 -6.78
N LEU A 16 5.20 -23.82 -6.65
CA LEU A 16 5.12 -22.64 -5.79
C LEU A 16 4.83 -23.05 -4.34
N PRO A 17 5.51 -22.44 -3.35
CA PRO A 17 5.19 -22.67 -1.95
C PRO A 17 3.84 -22.03 -1.60
N ILE A 18 3.00 -22.76 -0.87
CA ILE A 18 1.77 -22.23 -0.29
C ILE A 18 2.15 -21.52 1.01
N ILE A 19 1.90 -20.21 1.09
CA ILE A 19 2.22 -19.39 2.28
C ILE A 19 1.15 -19.55 3.37
N THR A 20 -0.13 -19.41 3.01
CA THR A 20 -1.25 -19.54 3.94
C THR A 20 -2.56 -19.80 3.18
N THR A 21 -3.63 -20.10 3.91
CA THR A 21 -5.00 -20.19 3.38
C THR A 21 -5.91 -19.28 4.18
N LEU A 22 -6.71 -18.45 3.50
CA LEU A 22 -7.69 -17.56 4.14
C LEU A 22 -9.08 -18.19 4.13
N ARG A 23 -9.79 -18.09 5.25
CA ARG A 23 -11.18 -18.52 5.36
C ARG A 23 -12.11 -17.56 4.63
N ASP A 24 -13.10 -18.12 3.95
CA ASP A 24 -14.23 -17.37 3.43
C ASP A 24 -15.20 -17.07 4.59
N THR A 25 -15.03 -15.91 5.23
CA THR A 25 -15.85 -15.46 6.36
C THR A 25 -16.58 -14.17 6.03
N GLN A 26 -17.73 -13.97 6.69
CA GLN A 26 -18.48 -12.72 6.58
C GLN A 26 -17.72 -11.50 7.16
N ASN A 27 -16.56 -11.70 7.81
CA ASN A 27 -15.79 -10.59 8.38
C ASN A 27 -15.25 -9.67 7.27
N TYR A 28 -14.80 -10.23 6.15
CA TYR A 28 -14.32 -9.48 4.99
C TYR A 28 -15.41 -8.62 4.33
N ILE A 29 -16.62 -9.18 4.21
CA ILE A 29 -17.77 -8.44 3.65
C ILE A 29 -18.16 -7.30 4.59
N ARG A 30 -18.20 -7.56 5.91
CA ARG A 30 -18.58 -6.54 6.89
C ARG A 30 -17.57 -5.41 7.02
N SER A 31 -16.27 -5.70 6.95
CA SER A 31 -15.25 -4.65 6.95
C SER A 31 -15.41 -3.77 5.70
N LEU A 32 -15.61 -4.39 4.53
CA LEU A 32 -15.83 -3.67 3.27
C LEU A 32 -17.06 -2.76 3.34
N ASP A 33 -18.21 -3.28 3.79
CA ASP A 33 -19.46 -2.51 3.92
C ASP A 33 -19.30 -1.31 4.87
N ALA A 34 -18.45 -1.44 5.89
CA ALA A 34 -18.15 -0.38 6.85
C ALA A 34 -17.06 0.59 6.38
N GLY A 35 -16.41 0.35 5.22
CA GLY A 35 -15.25 1.12 4.76
C GLY A 35 -14.02 0.92 5.66
N LEU A 36 -13.95 -0.21 6.36
CA LEU A 36 -12.89 -0.57 7.29
C LEU A 36 -12.03 -1.69 6.72
N THR A 37 -10.81 -1.82 7.23
CA THR A 37 -9.99 -2.99 7.01
C THR A 37 -10.40 -4.13 7.96
N LEU A 38 -9.95 -5.35 7.67
CA LEU A 38 -10.13 -6.48 8.58
C LEU A 38 -9.50 -6.22 9.97
N PHE A 39 -8.40 -5.45 10.00
CA PHE A 39 -7.62 -5.12 11.19
C PHE A 39 -8.32 -4.11 12.11
N ASP A 40 -9.30 -3.37 11.58
CA ASP A 40 -10.08 -2.40 12.36
C ASP A 40 -11.27 -3.04 13.10
N LEU A 41 -11.58 -4.31 12.82
CA LEU A 41 -12.69 -5.02 13.45
C LEU A 41 -12.32 -5.51 14.87
N PRO A 42 -13.32 -5.71 15.77
CA PRO A 42 -13.06 -6.22 17.11
C PRO A 42 -12.22 -7.53 17.11
N PRO A 43 -11.10 -7.59 17.86
CA PRO A 43 -10.15 -8.72 17.78
C PRO A 43 -10.77 -10.07 18.07
N ASN A 44 -11.76 -10.13 18.97
CA ASN A 44 -12.48 -11.36 19.29
C ASN A 44 -13.25 -11.96 18.12
N ARG A 45 -13.63 -11.15 17.12
CA ARG A 45 -14.38 -11.57 15.93
C ARG A 45 -13.46 -12.02 14.81
N VAL A 46 -12.26 -11.45 14.73
CA VAL A 46 -11.30 -11.68 13.63
C VAL A 46 -10.07 -12.47 14.05
N ALA A 47 -9.98 -12.96 15.30
CA ALA A 47 -8.81 -13.66 15.82
C ALA A 47 -8.32 -14.80 14.91
N GLU A 48 -9.23 -15.65 14.41
CA GLU A 48 -8.87 -16.72 13.49
C GLU A 48 -8.42 -16.22 12.11
N ASP A 49 -9.04 -15.14 11.61
CA ASP A 49 -8.62 -14.54 10.34
C ASP A 49 -7.21 -13.93 10.49
N LEU A 50 -6.96 -13.18 11.57
CA LEU A 50 -5.66 -12.58 11.87
C LEU A 50 -4.54 -13.64 11.98
N MET A 51 -4.82 -14.79 12.61
CA MET A 51 -3.88 -15.90 12.66
C MET A 51 -3.52 -16.45 11.27
N GLN A 52 -4.46 -16.46 10.33
CA GLN A 52 -4.19 -16.90 8.95
C GLN A 52 -3.47 -15.85 8.11
N TRP A 53 -3.62 -14.57 8.46
CA TRP A 53 -2.87 -13.49 7.83
C TRP A 53 -1.42 -13.40 8.31
N GLN A 54 -1.11 -13.87 9.52
CA GLN A 54 0.23 -13.80 10.10
C GLN A 54 1.34 -14.32 9.16
N PRO A 55 1.25 -15.53 8.55
CA PRO A 55 2.32 -16.01 7.66
C PRO A 55 2.48 -15.18 6.38
N LEU A 56 1.41 -14.54 5.91
CA LEU A 56 1.46 -13.66 4.75
C LEU A 56 2.17 -12.35 5.09
N MET A 57 1.84 -11.78 6.26
CA MET A 57 2.50 -10.59 6.79
C MET A 57 4.00 -10.82 6.97
N GLU A 58 4.39 -11.95 7.59
CA GLU A 58 5.79 -12.35 7.72
C GLU A 58 6.47 -12.55 6.37
N TRP A 59 5.80 -13.18 5.40
CA TRP A 59 6.35 -13.40 4.07
C TRP A 59 6.64 -12.09 3.31
N THR A 60 5.79 -11.08 3.48
CA THR A 60 6.00 -9.79 2.81
C THR A 60 7.19 -9.00 3.34
N GLY A 61 7.71 -9.31 4.53
CA GLY A 61 8.78 -8.55 5.18
C GLY A 61 8.41 -7.10 5.53
N PHE A 62 7.17 -6.68 5.24
CA PHE A 62 6.72 -5.29 5.32
C PHE A 62 6.82 -4.69 6.73
N PHE A 63 6.70 -5.53 7.76
CA PHE A 63 6.79 -5.11 9.16
C PHE A 63 8.23 -5.04 9.68
N ASP A 64 9.21 -5.52 8.91
CA ASP A 64 10.63 -5.43 9.22
C ASP A 64 11.31 -4.23 8.55
N ILE A 65 10.58 -3.49 7.70
CA ILE A 65 11.05 -2.29 7.00
C ILE A 65 10.92 -1.10 7.97
N GLU A 66 11.99 -0.33 8.15
CA GLU A 66 11.91 0.93 8.92
C GLU A 66 11.01 1.93 8.19
N ASP A 67 10.27 2.77 8.93
CA ASP A 67 9.32 3.72 8.32
C ASP A 67 9.97 4.57 7.22
N ASP A 68 11.23 4.99 7.39
CA ASP A 68 11.99 5.75 6.38
C ASP A 68 12.26 4.93 5.10
N GLU A 69 12.61 3.65 5.22
CA GLU A 69 12.85 2.74 4.09
C GLU A 69 11.52 2.37 3.37
N LEU A 70 10.43 2.32 4.12
CA LEU A 70 9.09 2.05 3.60
C LEU A 70 8.60 3.22 2.74
N LEU A 71 8.82 4.46 3.18
CA LEU A 71 8.50 5.67 2.42
C LEU A 71 9.32 5.74 1.12
N GLU A 72 10.62 5.40 1.18
CA GLU A 72 11.48 5.31 -0.01
C GLU A 72 10.99 4.26 -1.02
N LEU A 73 10.53 3.08 -0.55
CA LEU A 73 9.99 2.02 -1.40
C LEU A 73 8.70 2.43 -2.14
N PHE A 74 7.85 3.27 -1.53
CA PHE A 74 6.64 3.81 -2.16
C PHE A 74 6.89 5.07 -3.00
N GLY A 75 8.15 5.43 -3.23
CA GLY A 75 8.52 6.55 -4.09
C GLY A 75 8.48 7.91 -3.40
N GLU A 76 8.32 7.94 -2.08
CA GLU A 76 8.61 9.13 -1.29
C GLU A 76 10.11 9.13 -1.01
N THR A 77 10.88 9.56 -2.02
CA THR A 77 12.29 9.87 -1.79
C THR A 77 12.32 11.00 -0.77
N SER A 78 12.79 10.69 0.44
CA SER A 78 13.27 11.69 1.39
C SER A 78 14.12 12.72 0.62
N GLY A 79 13.60 13.94 0.45
CA GLY A 79 14.26 14.99 -0.31
C GLY A 79 13.46 15.67 -1.43
N ALA A 80 12.16 15.43 -1.59
CA ALA A 80 11.33 16.54 -2.05
C ALA A 80 11.25 17.54 -0.89
N GLU A 81 12.19 18.50 -0.84
CA GLU A 81 11.89 19.79 -0.23
C GLU A 81 10.47 20.12 -0.67
N PRO A 82 9.52 20.32 0.27
CA PRO A 82 8.11 20.47 -0.06
C PRO A 82 8.06 21.55 -1.10
N THR A 83 7.83 21.20 -2.39
CA THR A 83 8.11 22.06 -3.56
C THR A 83 7.91 23.48 -3.11
N GLU A 84 9.03 24.17 -2.81
CA GLU A 84 9.02 25.39 -1.99
C GLU A 84 7.81 26.16 -2.44
N LEU A 85 6.81 26.33 -1.57
CA LEU A 85 5.52 26.90 -1.96
C LEU A 85 5.85 28.25 -2.59
N VAL A 86 5.99 28.28 -3.91
CA VAL A 86 6.53 29.44 -4.61
C VAL A 86 5.53 30.52 -4.29
N SER A 87 5.99 31.56 -3.60
CA SER A 87 5.07 32.60 -3.18
C SER A 87 4.46 33.18 -4.46
N PHE A 88 3.19 33.59 -4.39
CA PHE A 88 2.52 34.20 -5.54
C PHE A 88 3.31 35.42 -6.07
N GLU A 89 4.11 36.04 -5.20
CA GLU A 89 5.01 37.15 -5.51
C GLU A 89 6.23 36.67 -6.30
N ASP A 90 6.83 35.53 -5.96
CA ASP A 90 7.96 34.95 -6.70
C ASP A 90 7.52 34.45 -8.09
N MET A 91 6.35 33.83 -8.20
CA MET A 91 5.77 33.45 -9.51
C MET A 91 5.52 34.67 -10.41
N GLN A 92 5.04 35.79 -9.84
CA GLN A 92 4.83 37.01 -10.61
C GLN A 92 6.15 37.68 -11.01
N ALA A 93 7.16 37.65 -10.14
CA ALA A 93 8.46 38.23 -10.43
C ALA A 93 9.14 37.54 -11.61
N GLU A 94 9.02 36.21 -11.68
CA GLU A 94 9.56 35.41 -12.78
C GLU A 94 8.78 35.68 -14.08
N GLN A 95 7.45 35.75 -14.01
CA GLN A 95 6.60 36.07 -15.16
C GLN A 95 6.86 37.47 -15.74
N LEU A 96 7.08 38.47 -14.87
CA LEU A 96 7.47 39.83 -15.28
C LEU A 96 8.86 39.86 -15.94
N ALA A 97 9.81 39.09 -15.41
CA ALA A 97 11.15 38.99 -16.00
C ALA A 97 11.09 38.34 -17.40
N GLU A 98 10.23 37.34 -17.58
CA GLU A 98 10.01 36.67 -18.85
C GLU A 98 9.32 37.59 -19.88
N GLU A 99 8.35 38.41 -19.43
CA GLU A 99 7.66 39.40 -20.26
C GLU A 99 8.60 40.53 -20.72
N VAL A 100 9.48 40.99 -19.84
CA VAL A 100 10.51 41.99 -20.17
C VAL A 100 11.53 41.43 -21.15
N ALA A 101 11.99 40.19 -20.95
CA ALA A 101 12.93 39.53 -21.86
C ALA A 101 12.31 39.29 -23.26
N ALA A 102 11.01 38.99 -23.33
CA ALA A 102 10.30 38.85 -24.59
C ALA A 102 10.04 40.19 -25.31
N ALA A 103 9.99 41.30 -24.58
CA ALA A 103 9.83 42.64 -25.14
C ALA A 103 11.15 43.25 -25.66
N GLU A 104 12.30 42.73 -25.21
CA GLU A 104 13.64 43.16 -25.67
C GLU A 104 14.15 42.40 -26.91
N HIS A 105 13.36 41.46 -27.46
CA HIS A 105 13.73 40.65 -28.62
C HIS A 105 12.90 40.95 -29.88
#